data_AF-A0A7C2PKH9-F1
#
_entry.id   AF-A0A7C2PKH9-F1
#
_cell.length_a   1.000
_cell.length_b   1.000
_cell.length_c   1.000
_cell.angle_alpha   90.00
_cell.angle_beta   90.00
_cell.angle_gamma   90.00
#
_symmetry.space_group_name_H-M   'P 1'
#
loop_
_entity.id
_entity.type
_entity.pdbx_description
1 polymer ?
#
loop_
_entity_poly.entity_id
_entity_poly.type
_entity_poly.pdbx_seq_one_letter_code
_entity_poly.pdbx_strand_id
1 'polypeptide(L)'
;MVKKYAYQPDDVWDVLDDFQSHFTINLLSYDTIRLSVQFMKQYQFSYWDSLILASALESACETLYTEDMHHDQLIEKKTRIINPFLQATP
;
A
#
# COMPACT_ATOMS: atom_id res chain seq x y z
N MET A 1 23.44 -2.86 -18.60
CA MET A 1 22.76 -3.28 -17.36
C MET A 1 22.78 -2.08 -16.42
N VAL A 2 21.70 -1.30 -16.39
CA VAL A 2 21.65 -0.05 -15.61
C VAL A 2 21.63 -0.43 -14.12
N LYS A 3 22.57 0.10 -13.33
CA LYS A 3 22.56 -0.03 -11.86
C LYS A 3 21.23 0.54 -11.37
N LYS A 4 20.32 -0.34 -10.96
CA LYS A 4 19.00 0.01 -10.45
C LYS A 4 19.22 0.64 -9.07
N TYR A 5 19.43 1.95 -9.07
CA TYR A 5 19.80 2.81 -7.94
C TYR A 5 21.21 2.58 -7.36
N ALA A 6 21.89 3.66 -7.03
CA ALA A 6 23.28 3.68 -6.56
C ALA A 6 23.42 3.65 -5.03
N TYR A 7 22.41 3.13 -4.32
CA TYR A 7 22.40 3.10 -2.87
C TYR A 7 23.29 1.97 -2.33
N GLN A 8 24.13 2.28 -1.37
CA GLN A 8 24.79 1.35 -0.47
C GLN A 8 23.83 0.95 0.66
N PRO A 9 24.06 -0.19 1.36
CA PRO A 9 23.23 -0.60 2.48
C PRO A 9 23.11 0.47 3.58
N ASP A 10 24.13 1.30 3.76
CA ASP A 10 24.12 2.38 4.75
C ASP A 10 23.16 3.52 4.37
N ASP A 11 22.96 3.78 3.06
CA ASP A 11 22.04 4.81 2.56
C ASP A 11 20.57 4.46 2.79
N VAL A 12 20.27 3.19 3.14
CA VAL A 12 18.89 2.75 3.42
C VAL A 12 18.35 3.42 4.68
N TRP A 13 19.21 3.67 5.67
CA TRP A 13 18.80 4.32 6.91
C TRP A 13 18.37 5.77 6.66
N ASP A 14 19.10 6.51 5.83
CA ASP A 14 18.75 7.88 5.48
C ASP A 14 17.37 7.95 4.79
N VAL A 15 17.06 6.99 3.92
CA VAL A 15 15.74 6.90 3.28
C VAL A 15 14.65 6.55 4.30
N LEU A 16 14.92 5.66 5.25
CA LEU A 16 13.95 5.30 6.28
C LEU A 16 13.67 6.47 7.23
N ASP A 17 14.71 7.22 7.61
CA ASP A 17 14.58 8.40 8.46
C ASP A 17 13.80 9.51 7.75
N ASP A 18 14.07 9.74 6.46
CA ASP A 18 13.30 10.66 5.62
C ASP A 18 11.82 10.27 5.56
N PHE A 19 11.53 8.99 5.27
CA PHE A 19 10.16 8.48 5.22
C PHE A 19 9.44 8.62 6.57
N GLN A 20 10.12 8.29 7.67
CA GLN A 20 9.56 8.43 9.01
C GLN A 20 9.27 9.90 9.37
N SER A 21 10.03 10.85 8.83
CA SER A 21 9.82 12.28 9.07
C SER A 21 8.62 12.86 8.29
N HIS A 22 8.26 12.24 7.16
CA HIS A 22 7.23 12.72 6.24
C HIS A 22 5.92 11.92 6.27
N PHE A 23 5.97 10.65 6.67
CA PHE A 23 4.84 9.73 6.61
C PHE A 23 4.58 9.04 7.96
N THR A 24 3.31 8.78 8.24
CA THR A 24 2.93 7.90 9.34
C THR A 24 3.24 6.46 8.97
N ILE A 25 4.15 5.82 9.70
CA ILE A 25 4.48 4.41 9.55
C ILE A 25 3.61 3.60 10.52
N ASN A 26 2.77 2.73 9.97
CA ASN A 26 1.91 1.84 10.75
C ASN A 26 2.52 0.44 10.81
N LEU A 27 2.61 -0.14 12.02
CA LEU A 27 3.03 -1.52 12.20
C LEU A 27 1.89 -2.48 11.90
N LEU A 28 2.25 -3.61 11.28
CA LEU A 28 1.31 -4.70 11.04
C LEU A 28 1.02 -5.44 12.34
N SER A 29 -0.26 -5.68 12.61
CA SER A 29 -0.73 -6.47 13.73
C SER A 29 -1.17 -7.87 13.26
N TYR A 30 -1.43 -8.75 14.22
CA TYR A 30 -2.05 -10.04 13.93
C TYR A 30 -3.43 -9.87 13.27
N ASP A 31 -4.18 -8.84 13.68
CA ASP A 31 -5.49 -8.55 13.10
C ASP A 31 -5.37 -8.10 11.63
N THR A 32 -4.32 -7.36 11.29
CA THR A 32 -4.01 -6.97 9.91
C THR A 32 -3.80 -8.21 9.03
N ILE A 33 -3.03 -9.18 9.53
CA ILE A 33 -2.76 -10.45 8.83
C ILE A 33 -4.04 -11.28 8.71
N ARG A 34 -4.86 -11.32 9.75
CA ARG A 34 -6.12 -12.05 9.71
C ARG A 34 -7.08 -11.45 8.68
N LEU A 35 -7.17 -10.13 8.62
CA LEU A 35 -7.99 -9.40 7.65
C LEU A 35 -7.47 -9.60 6.22
N SER A 36 -6.14 -9.61 6.02
CA SER A 36 -5.57 -9.85 4.69
C SER A 36 -5.93 -11.21 4.12
N VAL A 37 -5.96 -12.26 4.96
CA VAL A 37 -6.40 -13.61 4.53
C VAL A 37 -7.88 -13.63 4.14
N GLN A 38 -8.72 -12.81 4.78
CA GLN A 38 -10.13 -12.65 4.40
C GLN A 38 -10.25 -11.93 3.05
N PHE A 39 -9.53 -10.83 2.86
CA PHE A 39 -9.53 -10.06 1.61
C PHE A 39 -8.99 -10.85 0.43
N MET A 40 -7.97 -11.67 0.64
CA MET A 40 -7.44 -12.58 -0.39
C MET A 40 -8.53 -13.49 -0.95
N LYS A 41 -9.43 -14.00 -0.09
CA LYS A 41 -10.55 -14.84 -0.52
C LYS A 41 -11.70 -14.02 -1.14
N GLN A 42 -12.01 -12.87 -0.55
CA GLN A 42 -13.16 -12.06 -0.96
C GLN A 42 -12.93 -11.33 -2.29
N TYR A 43 -11.74 -10.75 -2.46
CA TYR A 43 -11.39 -9.91 -3.59
C TYR A 43 -10.44 -10.61 -4.58
N GLN A 44 -10.01 -11.84 -4.29
CA GLN A 44 -9.14 -12.65 -5.15
C GLN A 44 -7.79 -11.97 -5.46
N PHE A 45 -7.33 -11.11 -4.56
CA PHE A 45 -6.01 -10.48 -4.64
C PHE A 45 -4.91 -11.44 -4.18
N SER A 46 -3.65 -11.10 -4.47
CA SER A 46 -2.52 -11.79 -3.83
C SER A 46 -2.52 -11.55 -2.32
N TYR A 47 -1.78 -12.37 -1.57
CA TYR A 47 -1.63 -12.15 -0.12
C TYR A 47 -1.06 -10.76 0.20
N TRP A 48 -0.06 -10.31 -0.56
CA TRP A 48 0.61 -9.03 -0.33
C TRP A 48 -0.30 -7.85 -0.65
N ASP A 49 -1.03 -7.91 -1.75
CA ASP A 49 -2.04 -6.90 -2.11
C ASP A 49 -3.14 -6.82 -1.05
N SER A 50 -3.58 -7.98 -0.57
CA SER A 50 -4.57 -8.07 0.50
C SER A 50 -4.05 -7.51 1.83
N LEU A 51 -2.75 -7.68 2.12
CA LEU A 51 -2.11 -7.15 3.31
C LEU A 51 -1.98 -5.63 3.26
N ILE A 52 -1.60 -5.07 2.10
CA ILE A 52 -1.57 -3.63 1.88
C ILE A 52 -2.98 -3.05 2.07
N LEU A 53 -3.99 -3.69 1.49
CA LEU A 53 -5.38 -3.25 1.59
C LEU A 53 -5.92 -3.33 3.04
N ALA A 54 -5.62 -4.41 3.75
CA ALA A 54 -5.96 -4.55 5.18
C ALA A 54 -5.30 -3.46 6.02
N SER A 55 -4.01 -3.18 5.76
CA SER A 55 -3.26 -2.14 6.46
C SER A 55 -3.84 -0.75 6.20
N ALA A 56 -4.23 -0.45 4.97
CA ALA A 56 -4.88 0.80 4.59
C ALA A 56 -6.23 0.98 5.31
N LEU A 57 -7.02 -0.10 5.43
CA LEU A 57 -8.30 -0.04 6.11
C LEU A 57 -8.14 0.17 7.62
N GLU A 58 -7.18 -0.52 8.26
CA GLU A 58 -6.89 -0.37 9.68
C GLU A 58 -6.32 1.01 10.03
N SER A 59 -5.54 1.61 9.13
CA SER A 59 -5.02 2.99 9.30
C SER A 59 -6.06 4.07 8.97
N ALA A 60 -7.31 3.68 8.69
CA ALA A 60 -8.38 4.57 8.24
C ALA A 60 -8.02 5.40 7.00
N CYS A 61 -7.19 4.82 6.12
CA CYS A 61 -6.81 5.44 4.86
C CYS A 61 -7.99 5.49 3.88
N GLU A 62 -8.36 6.68 3.45
CA GLU A 62 -9.47 6.90 2.51
C GLU A 62 -9.11 6.54 1.07
N THR A 63 -7.82 6.66 0.70
CA THR A 63 -7.34 6.44 -0.67
C THR A 63 -6.08 5.58 -0.68
N LEU A 64 -6.16 4.41 -1.31
CA LEU A 64 -4.99 3.55 -1.57
C LEU A 64 -4.50 3.77 -3.00
N TYR A 65 -3.30 4.34 -3.13
CA TYR A 65 -2.65 4.50 -4.42
C TYR A 65 -1.92 3.22 -4.84
N THR A 66 -2.27 2.66 -6.00
CA THR A 66 -1.63 1.46 -6.54
C THR A 66 -1.92 1.29 -8.04
N GLU A 67 -0.94 0.82 -8.80
CA GLU A 67 -1.10 0.56 -10.23
C GLU A 67 -1.67 -0.82 -10.55
N ASP A 68 -1.51 -1.78 -9.64
CA ASP A 68 -1.81 -3.19 -9.87
C ASP A 68 -3.28 -3.55 -9.60
N MET A 69 -3.96 -2.78 -8.74
CA MET A 69 -5.35 -3.05 -8.37
C MET A 69 -6.35 -2.29 -9.26
N HIS A 70 -7.61 -2.74 -9.25
CA HIS A 70 -8.67 -2.12 -10.04
C HIS A 70 -8.94 -0.67 -9.59
N HIS A 71 -8.71 0.28 -10.50
CA HIS A 71 -8.97 1.69 -10.27
C HIS A 71 -10.45 1.96 -9.95
N ASP A 72 -10.68 2.91 -9.05
CA ASP A 72 -11.97 3.37 -8.53
C ASP A 72 -12.78 2.33 -7.75
N GLN A 73 -12.18 1.18 -7.45
CA GLN A 73 -12.80 0.18 -6.58
C GLN A 73 -12.89 0.70 -5.14
N LEU A 74 -14.09 0.65 -4.55
CA LEU A 74 -14.33 1.02 -3.17
C LEU A 74 -14.38 -0.23 -2.27
N ILE A 75 -13.43 -0.35 -1.35
CA ILE A 75 -13.29 -1.46 -0.42
C ILE A 75 -13.93 -1.11 0.92
N GLU A 76 -14.79 -2.02 1.42
CA GLU A 76 -15.48 -1.89 2.71
C GLU A 76 -16.18 -0.52 2.93
N LYS A 77 -16.57 0.14 1.83
CA LYS A 77 -17.14 1.51 1.81
C LYS A 77 -16.26 2.59 2.46
N LYS A 78 -14.95 2.34 2.60
CA LYS A 78 -14.03 3.21 3.35
C LYS A 78 -12.80 3.61 2.53
N THR A 79 -12.16 2.66 1.87
CA THR A 79 -10.91 2.90 1.14
C THR A 79 -11.14 2.78 -0.35
N ARG A 80 -10.84 3.84 -1.10
CA ARG A 80 -10.92 3.86 -2.57
C ARG A 80 -9.55 3.57 -3.16
N ILE A 81 -9.51 2.66 -4.12
CA ILE A 81 -8.29 2.33 -4.86
C ILE A 81 -8.14 3.31 -6.02
N ILE A 82 -7.02 4.01 -6.09
CA ILE A 82 -6.72 4.97 -7.16
C ILE A 82 -5.39 4.60 -7.80
N ASN A 83 -5.44 4.23 -9.08
CA ASN A 83 -4.24 4.17 -9.91
C ASN A 83 -3.75 5.59 -10.24
N PRO A 84 -2.55 6.01 -9.75
CA PRO A 84 -2.04 7.38 -9.93
C PRO A 84 -1.55 7.67 -11.36
N PHE A 85 -1.38 6.64 -12.20
CA PHE A 85 -0.93 6.78 -13.58
C PHE A 85 -2.08 6.92 -14.58
N LEU A 86 -3.31 6.67 -14.13
CA LEU A 86 -4.51 7.03 -14.89
C LEU A 86 -4.71 8.53 -14.69
N GLN A 87 -4.34 9.31 -15.71
CA GLN A 87 -4.41 10.77 -15.68
C GLN A 87 -5.80 11.24 -15.22
N ALA A 88 -5.83 12.24 -14.32
CA ALA A 88 -6.99 13.10 -14.21
C ALA A 88 -7.17 13.76 -15.57
N THR A 89 -8.23 13.39 -16.29
CA THR A 89 -8.63 14.08 -17.52
C THR A 89 -8.68 15.59 -17.21
N PRO A 90 -8.11 16.45 -18.07
CA PRO A 90 -8.09 17.90 -17.85
C PRO A 90 -9.49 18.51 -17.72
#